data_AF-A0A522CIY5-F1
#
_entry.id   AF-A0A522CIY5-F1
#
_cell.length_a   1.000
_cell.length_b   1.000
_cell.length_c   1.000
_cell.angle_alpha   90.00
_cell.angle_beta   90.00
_cell.angle_gamma   90.00
#
_symmetry.space_group_name_H-M   'P 1'
#
loop_
_entity.id
_entity.type
_entity.pdbx_description
1 polymer ?
#
loop_
_entity_poly.entity_id
_entity_poly.type
_entity_poly.pdbx_seq_one_letter_code
_entity_poly.pdbx_strand_id
1 'polypeptide(L)'
;MSVLVGRHSGPSNSERQGFWTRHPARVAADLIGWEVYVGGVGGRIVETEAYHHEDPASHSFSGKTPRNAVMFGPPEHAYVYRSYGIHWCLNFVCGEAPGSAVLIRALEPLRGLESMRERRNLADPRALCSGPGKLCQAMAVTRDHDGLPLDGAPFELREGRGRGIIAGPRIGITKAAETPWRFGEAGSRFLSRPFPR
;
A
#
# COMPACT_ATOMS: atom_id res chain seq x y z
N MET A 1 -32.29 27.50 -20.28
CA MET A 1 -32.26 26.19 -19.59
C MET A 1 -30.83 25.89 -19.19
N SER A 2 -30.49 26.14 -17.91
CA SER A 2 -29.14 25.88 -17.38
C SER A 2 -29.11 24.45 -16.84
N VAL A 3 -28.15 23.66 -17.31
CA VAL A 3 -27.92 22.28 -16.90
C VAL A 3 -27.21 22.30 -15.55
N LEU A 4 -27.88 21.82 -14.50
CA LEU A 4 -27.28 21.54 -13.20
C LEU A 4 -26.26 20.40 -13.36
N VAL A 5 -24.98 20.75 -13.37
CA VAL A 5 -23.88 19.79 -13.19
C VAL A 5 -23.87 19.41 -11.71
N GLY A 6 -24.27 18.17 -11.42
CA GLY A 6 -24.23 17.60 -10.07
C GLY A 6 -22.80 17.64 -9.53
N ARG A 7 -22.60 18.29 -8.39
CA ARG A 7 -21.35 18.26 -7.65
C ARG A 7 -21.19 16.87 -7.05
N HIS A 8 -20.26 16.08 -7.55
CA HIS A 8 -19.71 14.97 -6.77
C HIS A 8 -18.77 15.57 -5.72
N SER A 9 -19.33 15.90 -4.56
CA SER A 9 -18.55 16.24 -3.37
C SER A 9 -17.86 14.97 -2.88
N GLY A 10 -16.55 14.87 -3.16
CA GLY A 10 -15.68 13.88 -2.51
C GLY A 10 -15.67 14.09 -0.99
N PRO A 11 -15.13 13.12 -0.23
CA PRO A 11 -15.10 13.20 1.23
C PRO A 11 -14.43 14.50 1.69
N SER A 12 -14.95 15.05 2.78
CA SER A 12 -14.35 16.20 3.46
C SER A 12 -12.93 15.89 3.92
N ASN A 13 -12.07 16.92 4.02
CA ASN A 13 -10.69 16.77 4.51
C ASN A 13 -10.64 16.08 5.89
N SER A 14 -11.67 16.26 6.73
CA SER A 14 -11.84 15.59 8.02
C SER A 14 -12.15 14.09 7.92
N GLU A 15 -12.93 13.66 6.94
CA GLU A 15 -13.26 12.24 6.72
C GLU A 15 -12.04 11.46 6.22
N ARG A 16 -11.23 12.09 5.36
CA ARG A 16 -9.97 11.52 4.87
C ARG A 16 -8.91 11.45 5.97
N GLN A 17 -8.77 12.48 6.81
CA GLN A 17 -7.89 12.41 7.98
C GLN A 17 -8.32 11.31 8.96
N GLY A 18 -9.63 11.17 9.21
CA GLY A 18 -10.17 10.12 10.07
C GLY A 18 -10.01 8.69 9.52
N PHE A 19 -9.64 8.53 8.25
CA PHE A 19 -9.27 7.23 7.68
C PHE A 19 -7.85 6.82 8.09
N TRP A 20 -6.87 7.71 7.91
CA TRP A 20 -5.46 7.40 8.12
C TRP A 20 -5.06 7.29 9.59
N THR A 21 -5.86 7.82 10.53
CA THR A 21 -5.60 7.72 11.97
C THR A 21 -6.21 6.48 12.64
N ARG A 22 -6.76 5.53 11.88
CA ARG A 22 -7.32 4.28 12.41
C ARG A 22 -6.24 3.24 12.65
N HIS A 23 -6.57 2.21 13.44
CA HIS A 23 -5.73 1.02 13.60
C HIS A 23 -5.24 0.47 12.23
N PRO A 24 -3.95 0.18 12.05
CA PRO A 24 -3.37 -0.15 10.73
C PRO A 24 -3.99 -1.40 10.10
N ALA A 25 -4.47 -2.37 10.89
CA ALA A 25 -5.20 -3.52 10.35
C ALA A 25 -6.52 -3.12 9.66
N ARG A 26 -7.23 -2.11 10.16
CA ARG A 26 -8.45 -1.60 9.53
C ARG A 26 -8.11 -0.85 8.25
N VAL A 27 -7.11 0.03 8.31
CA VAL A 27 -6.61 0.75 7.12
C VAL A 27 -6.17 -0.23 6.03
N ALA A 28 -5.40 -1.26 6.39
CA ALA A 28 -4.92 -2.26 5.44
C ALA A 28 -6.05 -3.03 4.75
N ALA A 29 -7.08 -3.42 5.51
CA ALA A 29 -8.26 -4.08 4.95
C ALA A 29 -9.06 -3.13 4.04
N ASP A 30 -9.30 -1.89 4.47
CA ASP A 30 -10.10 -0.91 3.72
C ASP A 30 -9.40 -0.41 2.45
N LEU A 31 -8.05 -0.44 2.42
CA LEU A 31 -7.25 -0.13 1.22
C LEU A 31 -7.43 -1.17 0.11
N ILE A 32 -7.94 -2.37 0.41
CA ILE A 32 -8.20 -3.38 -0.63
C ILE A 32 -9.26 -2.83 -1.59
N GLY A 33 -8.87 -2.71 -2.86
CA GLY A 33 -9.67 -2.19 -3.94
C GLY A 33 -9.54 -0.70 -4.20
N TRP A 34 -8.74 0.03 -3.43
CA TRP A 34 -8.28 1.37 -3.81
C TRP A 34 -7.31 1.28 -4.99
N GLU A 35 -7.09 2.39 -5.69
CA GLU A 35 -6.06 2.49 -6.72
C GLU A 35 -4.93 3.39 -6.23
N VAL A 36 -3.69 3.00 -6.55
CA VAL A 36 -2.49 3.80 -6.34
C VAL A 36 -1.73 3.93 -7.64
N TYR A 37 -1.35 5.16 -7.96
CA TYR A 37 -0.45 5.48 -9.07
C TYR A 37 0.71 6.34 -8.59
N VAL A 38 1.86 6.14 -9.25
CA VAL A 38 3.05 6.98 -9.09
C VAL A 38 3.46 7.44 -10.48
N GLY A 39 3.40 8.75 -10.72
CA GLY A 39 3.66 9.32 -12.05
C GLY A 39 2.78 8.71 -13.15
N GLY A 40 1.51 8.40 -12.83
CA GLY A 40 0.56 7.77 -13.75
C GLY A 40 0.75 6.28 -14.00
N VAL A 41 1.65 5.60 -13.28
CA VAL A 41 1.86 4.14 -13.40
C VAL A 41 1.37 3.45 -12.13
N GLY A 42 0.52 2.44 -12.25
CA GLY A 42 -0.05 1.75 -11.09
C GLY A 42 -1.35 1.00 -11.36
N GLY A 43 -2.14 0.81 -10.31
CA GLY A 43 -3.40 0.09 -10.41
C GLY A 43 -4.04 -0.20 -9.06
N ARG A 44 -4.95 -1.17 -9.05
CA ARG A 44 -5.79 -1.52 -7.91
C ARG A 44 -5.02 -2.33 -6.88
N ILE A 45 -5.08 -1.93 -5.62
CA ILE A 45 -4.50 -2.63 -4.48
C ILE A 45 -5.31 -3.90 -4.22
N VAL A 46 -4.66 -5.06 -4.36
CA VAL A 46 -5.29 -6.36 -4.15
C VAL A 46 -4.71 -7.10 -2.94
N GLU A 47 -3.61 -6.62 -2.37
CA GLU A 47 -2.97 -7.23 -1.20
C GLU A 47 -2.21 -6.19 -0.38
N THR A 48 -2.38 -6.24 0.93
CA THR A 48 -1.73 -5.37 1.91
C THR A 48 -1.25 -6.15 3.14
N GLU A 49 -0.33 -5.58 3.90
CA GLU A 49 0.03 -6.04 5.26
C GLU A 49 0.05 -4.88 6.24
N ALA A 50 -0.50 -5.08 7.44
CA ALA A 50 -0.46 -4.11 8.51
C ALA A 50 0.73 -4.34 9.44
N TYR A 51 1.31 -3.24 9.90
CA TYR A 51 2.36 -3.20 10.92
C TYR A 51 2.00 -2.13 11.96
N HIS A 52 1.71 -2.57 13.18
CA HIS A 52 1.43 -1.69 14.32
C HIS A 52 2.71 -1.30 15.04
N HIS A 53 2.71 -0.15 15.71
CA HIS A 53 3.90 0.35 16.40
C HIS A 53 4.40 -0.59 17.51
N GLU A 54 3.49 -1.34 18.15
CA GLU A 54 3.77 -2.35 19.18
C GLU A 54 4.01 -3.76 18.62
N ASP A 55 3.99 -3.93 17.30
CA ASP A 55 4.14 -5.24 16.67
C ASP A 55 5.61 -5.65 16.56
N PRO A 56 6.03 -6.79 17.16
CA PRO A 56 7.42 -7.26 17.08
C PRO A 56 7.96 -7.49 15.66
N ALA A 57 7.10 -7.60 14.64
CA ALA A 57 7.49 -7.68 13.23
C ALA A 57 7.65 -6.31 12.54
N SER A 58 7.19 -5.22 13.16
CA SER A 58 7.31 -3.87 12.63
C SER A 58 8.73 -3.32 12.79
N HIS A 59 9.17 -2.52 11.83
CA HIS A 59 10.43 -1.78 11.95
C HIS A 59 10.42 -0.76 13.07
N SER A 60 9.25 -0.30 13.51
CA SER A 60 9.10 0.69 14.58
C SER A 60 9.16 0.10 15.99
N PHE A 61 9.10 -1.24 16.13
CA PHE A 61 8.93 -1.91 17.43
C PHE A 61 10.00 -1.52 18.45
N SER A 62 11.24 -1.38 17.99
CA SER A 62 12.39 -0.97 18.81
C SER A 62 12.61 0.54 18.85
N GLY A 63 11.61 1.32 18.44
CA GLY A 63 11.65 2.77 18.41
C GLY A 63 12.16 3.37 17.09
N LYS A 64 12.32 4.69 17.11
CA LYS A 64 12.68 5.50 15.94
C LYS A 64 14.17 5.36 15.61
N THR A 65 14.45 5.18 14.32
CA THR A 65 15.78 5.14 13.71
C THR A 65 15.78 6.02 12.46
N PRO A 66 16.94 6.39 11.89
CA PRO A 66 16.98 7.11 10.62
C PRO A 66 16.26 6.39 9.48
N ARG A 67 16.25 5.05 9.49
CA ARG A 67 15.63 4.22 8.44
C ARG A 67 14.10 4.24 8.48
N ASN A 68 13.49 4.25 9.67
CA ASN A 68 12.04 4.18 9.85
C ASN A 68 11.43 5.53 10.23
N ALA A 69 12.22 6.62 10.20
CA ALA A 69 11.83 7.92 10.73
C ALA A 69 10.49 8.44 10.17
N VAL A 70 10.21 8.13 8.90
CA VAL A 70 8.94 8.49 8.22
C VAL A 70 7.73 7.85 8.88
N MET A 71 7.83 6.62 9.40
CA MET A 71 6.72 5.97 10.13
C MET A 71 6.31 6.75 11.37
N PHE A 72 7.20 7.57 11.94
CA PHE A 72 6.93 8.42 13.11
C PHE A 72 6.49 9.84 12.71
N GLY A 73 6.32 10.09 11.42
CA GLY A 73 5.81 11.34 10.86
C GLY A 73 4.27 11.36 10.79
N PRO A 74 3.70 12.33 10.07
CA PRO A 74 2.26 12.39 9.85
C PRO A 74 1.74 11.15 9.09
N PRO A 75 0.51 10.69 9.38
CA PRO A 75 -0.22 9.77 8.51
C PRO A 75 -0.35 10.29 7.07
N GLU A 76 -0.77 9.44 6.15
CA GLU A 76 -0.93 9.78 4.72
C GLU A 76 0.38 10.12 4.02
N HIS A 77 1.50 9.55 4.49
CA HIS A 77 2.81 9.71 3.85
C HIS A 77 3.34 8.36 3.38
N ALA A 78 4.11 8.37 2.29
CA ALA A 78 4.78 7.18 1.79
C ALA A 78 6.02 6.87 2.65
N TYR A 79 6.11 5.67 3.19
CA TYR A 79 7.33 5.14 3.80
C TYR A 79 7.96 4.11 2.85
N VAL A 80 9.13 4.42 2.31
CA VAL A 80 9.83 3.62 1.31
C VAL A 80 11.20 3.18 1.82
N TYR A 81 11.46 1.87 1.79
CA TYR A 81 12.72 1.32 2.26
C TYR A 81 13.24 0.20 1.36
N ARG A 82 14.55 -0.08 1.40
CA ARG A 82 15.13 -1.27 0.76
C ARG A 82 15.01 -2.49 1.66
N SER A 83 14.25 -3.50 1.23
CA SER A 83 14.21 -4.81 1.84
C SER A 83 15.47 -5.60 1.45
N TYR A 84 16.21 -6.08 2.45
CA TYR A 84 17.49 -6.78 2.33
C TYR A 84 18.52 -6.09 1.39
N GLY A 85 18.43 -4.77 1.23
CA GLY A 85 19.32 -4.00 0.34
C GLY A 85 19.02 -4.12 -1.16
N ILE A 86 18.04 -4.93 -1.56
CA ILE A 86 17.79 -5.28 -2.97
C ILE A 86 16.57 -4.55 -3.53
N HIS A 87 15.40 -4.75 -2.94
CA HIS A 87 14.13 -4.26 -3.49
C HIS A 87 13.54 -3.14 -2.66
N TRP A 88 12.96 -2.13 -3.32
CA TRP A 88 12.12 -1.14 -2.64
C TRP A 88 10.80 -1.76 -2.19
N CYS A 89 10.31 -1.33 -1.05
CA CYS A 89 8.96 -1.61 -0.55
C CYS A 89 8.25 -0.28 -0.28
N LEU A 90 7.00 -0.15 -0.70
CA LEU A 90 6.15 1.02 -0.49
C LEU A 90 5.14 0.75 0.63
N ASN A 91 5.09 1.62 1.61
CA ASN A 91 4.16 1.57 2.72
C ASN A 91 3.44 2.91 2.86
N PHE A 92 2.24 2.92 3.41
CA PHE A 92 1.50 4.12 3.76
C PHE A 92 1.48 4.28 5.27
N VAL A 93 1.97 5.42 5.77
CA VAL A 93 1.94 5.76 7.20
C VAL A 93 0.49 5.99 7.62
N CYS A 94 0.09 5.33 8.70
CA CYS A 94 -1.24 5.40 9.26
C CYS A 94 -1.19 4.98 10.72
N GLY A 95 -2.24 5.19 11.49
CA GLY A 95 -2.34 4.66 12.84
C GLY A 95 -2.89 5.66 13.83
N GLU A 96 -3.41 5.13 14.93
CA GLU A 96 -3.82 5.88 16.11
C GLU A 96 -2.63 6.45 16.90
N ALA A 97 -1.43 5.93 16.65
CA ALA A 97 -0.16 6.41 17.20
C ALA A 97 0.96 6.36 16.15
N PRO A 98 2.01 7.19 16.29
CA PRO A 98 3.17 7.16 15.40
C PRO A 98 3.87 5.79 15.39
N GLY A 99 4.46 5.44 14.24
CA GLY A 99 5.22 4.20 14.07
C GLY A 99 4.45 3.07 13.37
N SER A 100 3.21 3.30 12.92
CA SER A 100 2.42 2.29 12.22
C SER A 100 2.37 2.56 10.71
N ALA A 101 2.25 1.50 9.91
CA ALA A 101 2.13 1.61 8.46
C ALA A 101 1.46 0.39 7.83
N VAL A 102 0.96 0.56 6.61
CA VAL A 102 0.48 -0.52 5.75
C VAL A 102 1.45 -0.73 4.59
N LEU A 103 2.01 -1.93 4.45
CA LEU A 103 2.76 -2.34 3.27
C LEU A 103 1.80 -2.61 2.11
N ILE A 104 2.05 -2.00 0.95
CA ILE A 104 1.37 -2.36 -0.30
C ILE A 104 2.10 -3.54 -0.91
N ARG A 105 1.42 -4.69 -1.05
CA ARG A 105 2.06 -5.95 -1.42
C ARG A 105 1.82 -6.37 -2.84
N ALA A 106 0.63 -6.13 -3.36
CA ALA A 106 0.33 -6.47 -4.73
C ALA A 106 -0.74 -5.57 -5.33
N LEU A 107 -0.61 -5.34 -6.64
CA LEU A 107 -1.57 -4.61 -7.45
C LEU A 107 -2.08 -5.47 -8.61
N GLU A 108 -3.34 -5.26 -8.99
CA GLU A 108 -3.81 -5.49 -10.36
C GLU A 108 -3.38 -4.27 -11.21
N PRO A 109 -2.49 -4.42 -12.20
CA PRO A 109 -2.02 -3.31 -13.02
C PRO A 109 -3.14 -2.75 -13.92
N LEU A 110 -3.35 -1.43 -13.89
CA LEU A 110 -4.42 -0.78 -14.66
C LEU A 110 -3.91 0.32 -15.61
N ARG A 111 -2.84 1.04 -15.25
CA ARG A 111 -2.29 2.15 -16.05
C ARG A 111 -0.77 2.05 -16.14
N GLY A 112 -0.22 2.38 -17.32
CA GLY A 112 1.23 2.37 -17.56
C GLY A 112 1.81 0.97 -17.78
N LEU A 113 1.02 0.04 -18.33
CA LEU A 113 1.43 -1.36 -18.49
C LEU A 113 2.69 -1.51 -19.35
N GLU A 114 2.87 -0.73 -20.41
CA GLU A 114 4.07 -0.78 -21.25
C GLU A 114 5.33 -0.43 -20.45
N SER A 115 5.32 0.69 -19.71
CA SER A 115 6.43 1.06 -18.82
C SER A 115 6.69 0.01 -17.74
N MET A 116 5.65 -0.62 -17.19
CA MET A 116 5.82 -1.72 -16.23
C MET A 116 6.50 -2.92 -16.88
N ARG A 117 6.10 -3.31 -18.09
CA ARG A 117 6.69 -4.45 -18.83
C ARG A 117 8.14 -4.21 -19.16
N GLU A 118 8.50 -3.01 -19.59
CA GLU A 118 9.88 -2.60 -19.86
C GLU A 118 10.73 -2.67 -18.58
N ARG A 119 10.29 -2.03 -17.49
CA ARG A 119 11.02 -2.01 -16.20
C ARG A 119 11.18 -3.40 -15.60
N ARG A 120 10.19 -4.28 -15.80
CA ARG A 120 10.19 -5.66 -15.28
C ARG A 120 10.78 -6.68 -16.24
N ASN A 121 11.07 -6.28 -17.48
CA ASN A 121 11.43 -7.18 -18.59
C ASN A 121 10.49 -8.40 -18.67
N LEU A 122 9.17 -8.16 -18.64
CA LEU A 122 8.18 -9.23 -18.54
C LEU A 122 6.85 -8.84 -19.19
N ALA A 123 6.28 -9.72 -20.01
CA ALA A 123 5.03 -9.46 -20.72
C ALA A 123 3.76 -9.78 -19.89
N ASP A 124 3.78 -10.82 -19.04
CA ASP A 124 2.62 -11.30 -18.28
C ASP A 124 2.18 -10.26 -17.24
N PRO A 125 0.99 -9.62 -17.41
CA PRO A 125 0.49 -8.62 -16.49
C PRO A 125 0.35 -9.12 -15.04
N ARG A 126 0.05 -10.41 -14.83
CA ARG A 126 -0.14 -11.00 -13.48
C ARG A 126 1.15 -10.99 -12.66
N ALA A 127 2.29 -10.99 -13.33
CA ALA A 127 3.59 -11.07 -12.69
C ALA A 127 4.28 -9.70 -12.52
N LEU A 128 3.69 -8.62 -13.06
CA LEU A 128 4.23 -7.26 -12.96
C LEU A 128 4.24 -6.76 -11.51
N CYS A 129 3.11 -6.93 -10.80
CA CYS A 129 2.89 -6.33 -9.48
C CYS A 129 2.52 -7.34 -8.39
N SER A 130 2.73 -8.65 -8.59
CA SER A 130 2.43 -9.70 -7.60
C SER A 130 3.55 -9.88 -6.55
N GLY A 131 3.86 -8.80 -5.83
CA GLY A 131 4.83 -8.76 -4.73
C GLY A 131 5.38 -7.35 -4.49
N PRO A 132 5.79 -7.02 -3.24
CA PRO A 132 6.11 -5.64 -2.85
C PRO A 132 7.32 -5.08 -3.61
N GLY A 133 8.37 -5.88 -3.80
CA GLY A 133 9.51 -5.48 -4.63
C GLY A 133 9.17 -5.38 -6.12
N LYS A 134 8.26 -6.22 -6.60
CA LYS A 134 7.87 -6.27 -8.01
C LYS A 134 7.08 -5.03 -8.39
N LEU A 135 6.07 -4.67 -7.59
CA LEU A 135 5.26 -3.48 -7.85
C LEU A 135 6.10 -2.20 -7.76
N CYS A 136 7.05 -2.12 -6.81
CA CYS A 136 7.92 -0.95 -6.72
C CYS A 136 8.80 -0.80 -7.97
N GLN A 137 9.38 -1.89 -8.48
CA GLN A 137 10.12 -1.87 -9.75
C GLN A 137 9.21 -1.50 -10.93
N ALA A 138 8.01 -2.06 -11.02
CA ALA A 138 7.06 -1.78 -12.10
C ALA A 138 6.63 -0.30 -12.13
N MET A 139 6.42 0.30 -10.96
CA MET A 139 5.99 1.69 -10.80
C MET A 139 7.15 2.70 -10.77
N ALA A 140 8.40 2.24 -10.81
CA ALA A 140 9.60 3.05 -10.59
C ALA A 140 9.63 3.78 -9.22
N VAL A 141 9.13 3.12 -8.17
CA VAL A 141 9.28 3.59 -6.79
C VAL A 141 10.75 3.44 -6.36
N THR A 142 11.31 4.54 -5.87
CA THR A 142 12.69 4.68 -5.39
C THR A 142 12.70 5.37 -4.02
N ARG A 143 13.90 5.59 -3.48
CA ARG A 143 14.10 6.40 -2.26
C ARG A 143 13.52 7.81 -2.37
N ASP A 144 13.46 8.38 -3.56
CA ASP A 144 13.01 9.76 -3.78
C ASP A 144 11.53 9.95 -3.44
N HIS A 145 10.80 8.84 -3.25
CA HIS A 145 9.41 8.82 -2.84
C HIS A 145 9.22 8.68 -1.32
N ASP A 146 10.29 8.42 -0.56
CA ASP A 146 10.22 8.28 0.90
C ASP A 146 9.89 9.62 1.57
N GLY A 147 8.88 9.61 2.43
CA GLY A 147 8.40 10.80 3.14
C GLY A 147 7.53 11.74 2.32
N LEU A 148 7.18 11.43 1.08
CA LEU A 148 6.26 12.26 0.29
C LEU A 148 4.80 12.05 0.72
N PRO A 149 3.97 13.11 0.68
CA PRO A 149 2.55 13.00 0.99
C PRO A 149 1.81 12.22 -0.11
N LEU A 150 0.81 11.43 0.28
CA LEU A 150 0.02 10.60 -0.63
C LEU A 150 -1.16 11.34 -1.27
N ASP A 151 -1.46 12.56 -0.81
CA ASP A 151 -2.49 13.45 -1.36
C ASP A 151 -1.96 14.45 -2.40
N GLY A 152 -0.69 14.33 -2.79
CA GLY A 152 -0.04 15.18 -3.77
C GLY A 152 0.84 14.41 -4.75
N ALA A 153 1.26 15.10 -5.81
CA ALA A 153 2.18 14.54 -6.79
C ALA A 153 3.49 14.06 -6.13
N PRO A 154 4.08 12.93 -6.57
CA PRO A 154 3.72 12.16 -7.75
C PRO A 154 2.64 11.10 -7.51
N PHE A 155 2.09 11.01 -6.30
CA PHE A 155 1.05 10.04 -5.94
C PHE A 155 -0.32 10.48 -6.44
N GLU A 156 -1.09 9.50 -6.88
CA GLU A 156 -2.52 9.63 -7.13
C GLU A 156 -3.19 8.43 -6.45
N LEU A 157 -3.96 8.69 -5.39
CA LEU A 157 -4.80 7.70 -4.72
C LEU A 157 -6.25 7.89 -5.15
N ARG A 158 -6.94 6.79 -5.44
CA ARG A 158 -8.38 6.79 -5.71
C ARG A 158 -9.04 5.79 -4.82
N GLU A 159 -10.02 6.25 -4.07
CA GLU A 159 -10.81 5.38 -3.20
C GLU A 159 -11.58 4.36 -4.03
N GLY A 160 -11.66 3.15 -3.49
CA GLY A 160 -12.39 2.06 -4.11
C GLY A 160 -12.80 1.04 -3.06
N ARG A 161 -13.44 -0.04 -3.52
CA ARG A 161 -13.92 -1.09 -2.62
C ARG A 161 -13.57 -2.47 -3.14
N GLY A 162 -12.94 -3.28 -2.31
CA GLY A 162 -12.64 -4.69 -2.55
C GLY A 162 -13.87 -5.55 -2.76
N ARG A 163 -13.77 -6.56 -3.63
CA ARG A 163 -14.79 -7.59 -3.86
C ARG A 163 -14.56 -8.76 -2.89
N GLY A 164 -14.83 -8.50 -1.61
CA GLY A 164 -14.56 -9.44 -0.52
C GLY A 164 -13.11 -9.38 -0.05
N ILE A 165 -12.93 -9.35 1.27
CA ILE A 165 -11.62 -9.25 1.92
C ILE A 165 -11.36 -10.57 2.64
N ILE A 166 -10.22 -11.18 2.35
CA ILE A 166 -9.68 -12.33 3.08
C ILE A 166 -8.48 -11.89 3.92
N ALA A 167 -8.31 -12.53 5.08
CA ALA A 167 -7.22 -12.24 6.00
C ALA A 167 -6.39 -13.50 6.29
N GLY A 168 -5.12 -13.33 6.61
CA GLY A 168 -4.23 -14.44 6.91
C GLY A 168 -2.86 -13.99 7.41
N PRO A 169 -1.95 -14.94 7.70
CA PRO A 169 -0.63 -14.63 8.21
C PRO A 169 0.21 -13.88 7.16
N ARG A 170 1.07 -13.00 7.68
CA ARG A 170 1.98 -12.16 6.88
C ARG A 170 3.12 -12.99 6.32
N ILE A 171 3.74 -12.50 5.25
CA ILE A 171 4.75 -13.23 4.48
C ILE A 171 6.14 -12.68 4.80
N GLY A 172 7.07 -13.58 5.14
CA GLY A 172 8.48 -13.25 5.30
C GLY A 172 8.84 -12.64 6.66
N ILE A 173 8.00 -12.86 7.68
CA ILE A 173 8.27 -12.48 9.08
C ILE A 173 8.43 -13.72 9.96
N THR A 174 9.23 -13.60 11.02
CA THR A 174 9.47 -14.67 12.00
C THR A 174 8.87 -14.37 13.38
N LYS A 175 8.55 -13.11 13.66
CA LYS A 175 7.89 -12.66 14.89
C LYS A 175 6.43 -12.33 14.58
N ALA A 176 5.52 -12.57 15.53
CA ALA A 176 4.09 -12.31 15.36
C ALA A 176 3.52 -12.85 14.02
N ALA A 177 4.02 -14.03 13.60
CA ALA A 177 3.75 -14.60 12.29
C ALA A 177 2.31 -15.07 12.12
N GLU A 178 1.70 -15.54 13.22
CA GLU A 178 0.31 -16.04 13.24
C GLU A 178 -0.74 -14.91 13.25
N THR A 179 -0.33 -13.66 13.48
CA THR A 179 -1.27 -12.53 13.48
C THR A 179 -1.81 -12.32 12.06
N PRO A 180 -3.15 -12.36 11.85
CA PRO A 180 -3.77 -12.36 10.53
C PRO A 180 -3.84 -10.94 9.92
N TRP A 181 -2.70 -10.27 9.81
CA TRP A 181 -2.57 -8.89 9.36
C TRP A 181 -2.08 -8.78 7.92
N ARG A 182 -2.23 -9.84 7.13
CA ARG A 182 -2.21 -9.78 5.67
C ARG A 182 -3.64 -9.78 5.17
N PHE A 183 -3.97 -8.85 4.28
CA PHE A 183 -5.29 -8.74 3.69
C PHE A 183 -5.19 -8.87 2.17
N GLY A 184 -6.20 -9.48 1.56
CA GLY A 184 -6.25 -9.69 0.12
C GLY A 184 -7.66 -9.62 -0.44
N GLU A 185 -7.76 -9.31 -1.73
CA GLU A 185 -9.02 -9.38 -2.46
C GLU A 185 -9.37 -10.82 -2.81
N ALA A 186 -10.55 -11.28 -2.37
CA ALA A 186 -11.02 -12.64 -2.59
C ALA A 186 -11.11 -12.96 -4.10
N GLY A 187 -10.55 -14.11 -4.51
CA GLY A 187 -10.56 -14.53 -5.91
C GLY A 187 -9.63 -13.75 -6.85
N SER A 188 -8.85 -12.79 -6.34
CA SER A 188 -7.90 -12.06 -7.18
C SER A 188 -6.79 -12.98 -7.71
N ARG A 189 -6.53 -12.89 -9.01
CA ARG A 189 -5.41 -13.60 -9.67
C ARG A 189 -4.07 -12.86 -9.53
N PHE A 190 -4.07 -11.70 -8.87
CA PHE A 190 -2.92 -10.81 -8.73
C PHE A 190 -2.28 -10.84 -7.34
N LEU A 191 -2.80 -11.67 -6.42
CA LEU A 191 -2.19 -11.91 -5.11
C LEU A 191 -0.74 -12.39 -5.28
N SER A 192 0.15 -11.93 -4.41
CA SER A 192 1.56 -12.31 -4.41
C SER A 192 1.77 -13.76 -3.97
N ARG A 193 0.93 -14.26 -3.05
CA ARG A 193 0.85 -15.66 -2.64
C ARG A 193 -0.61 -16.04 -2.28
N PRO A 194 -1.00 -17.31 -2.45
CA PRO A 194 -2.28 -17.79 -1.95
C PRO A 194 -2.44 -17.59 -0.43
N PHE A 195 -3.67 -17.40 0.02
CA PHE A 195 -4.02 -17.47 1.44
C PHE A 195 -4.11 -18.93 1.87
N PRO A 196 -3.67 -19.28 3.10
CA PRO A 196 -3.94 -20.59 3.67
C PRO A 196 -5.44 -20.90 3.63
N ARG A 197 -5.77 -22.17 3.38
CA ARG A 197 -7.15 -22.65 3.43
C ARG A 197 -7.53 -22.99 4.87
#